data_AF-A0A6P0I343-F1
#
_entry.id   AF-A0A6P0I343-F1
#
_cell.length_a   1.000
_cell.length_b   1.000
_cell.length_c   1.000
_cell.angle_alpha   90.00
_cell.angle_beta   90.00
_cell.angle_gamma   90.00
#
_symmetry.space_group_name_H-M   'P 1'
#
loop_
_entity.id
_entity.type
_entity.pdbx_description
1 polymer ?
#
loop_
_entity_poly.entity_id
_entity_poly.type
_entity_poly.pdbx_seq_one_letter_code
_entity_poly.pdbx_strand_id
1 'polypeptide(L)' 'MGFLTDLFSNINFETIAQLTMLAMVVIAGPVVIVLLALRGGDL' A
#
# COMPACT_ATOMS: atom_id res chain seq x y z
N MET A 1 -19.80 24.51 3.78
CA MET A 1 -19.27 23.22 4.29
C MET A 1 -19.73 22.05 3.39
N GLY A 2 -19.68 22.16 2.05
CA GLY A 2 -20.40 21.24 1.14
C GLY A 2 -19.64 20.89 -0.14
N PHE A 3 -18.36 20.55 -0.02
CA PHE A 3 -17.59 20.00 -1.15
C PHE A 3 -16.62 18.94 -0.66
N LEU A 4 -15.78 19.28 0.33
CA LEU A 4 -14.89 18.30 0.95
C LEU A 4 -15.68 17.25 1.73
N THR A 5 -16.69 17.65 2.51
CA THR A 5 -17.54 16.72 3.27
C THR A 5 -18.33 15.78 2.36
N ASP A 6 -18.83 16.27 1.23
CA ASP A 6 -19.60 15.46 0.27
C ASP A 6 -18.70 14.51 -0.54
N LEU A 7 -17.45 14.92 -0.81
CA LEU A 7 -16.45 14.07 -1.46
C LEU A 7 -16.01 12.91 -0.56
N PHE A 8 -15.86 13.15 0.74
CA PHE A 8 -15.41 12.13 1.69
C PHE A 8 -16.56 11.28 2.27
N SER A 9 -17.83 11.71 2.20
CA SER A 9 -18.96 10.96 2.77
C SER A 9 -19.31 9.69 1.99
N ASN A 10 -18.97 9.61 0.70
CA ASN A 10 -19.24 8.45 -0.16
C ASN A 10 -18.06 7.48 -0.28
N ILE A 11 -16.91 7.80 0.33
CA ILE A 11 -15.68 7.01 0.22
C ILE A 11 -15.64 5.93 1.30
N ASN A 12 -15.41 4.68 0.89
CA ASN A 12 -15.17 3.58 1.82
C ASN A 12 -13.71 3.59 2.31
N PHE A 13 -13.46 4.32 3.40
CA PHE A 13 -12.15 4.42 4.03
C PHE A 13 -11.64 3.09 4.60
N GLU A 14 -12.54 2.18 4.98
CA GLU A 14 -12.17 0.86 5.49
C GLU A 14 -11.52 0.03 4.37
N THR A 15 -12.13 -0.03 3.19
CA THR A 15 -11.55 -0.74 2.04
C THR A 15 -10.23 -0.12 1.59
N ILE A 16 -10.12 1.22 1.62
CA ILE A 16 -8.85 1.90 1.30
C ILE A 16 -7.75 1.50 2.29
N ALA A 17 -8.05 1.53 3.59
CA ALA A 17 -7.10 1.12 4.61
C ALA A 17 -6.70 -0.36 4.43
N GLN A 18 -7.67 -1.26 4.22
CA GLN A 18 -7.43 -2.68 3.98
C GLN A 18 -6.51 -2.93 2.78
N LEU A 19 -6.80 -2.30 1.63
CA LEU A 19 -5.98 -2.44 0.43
C LEU A 19 -4.60 -1.80 0.58
N THR A 20 -4.48 -0.70 1.32
CA THR A 20 -3.19 -0.06 1.59
C THR A 20 -2.31 -0.96 2.45
N MET A 21 -2.87 -1.55 3.52
CA MET A 21 -2.15 -2.51 4.36
C MET A 21 -1.74 -3.76 3.58
N LEU A 22 -2.66 -4.29 2.76
CA LEU A 22 -2.38 -5.45 1.90
C LEU A 22 -1.27 -5.13 0.89
N ALA A 23 -1.32 -3.98 0.22
CA ALA A 23 -0.30 -3.56 -0.74
C ALA A 23 1.08 -3.46 -0.08
N MET A 24 1.18 -2.90 1.13
CA MET A 24 2.44 -2.83 1.86
C MET A 24 3.02 -4.22 2.16
N VAL A 25 2.18 -5.17 2.60
CA VAL A 25 2.62 -6.55 2.88
C VAL A 25 3.05 -7.27 1.60
N VAL A 26 2.27 -7.16 0.53
CA VAL A 26 2.57 -7.81 -0.75
C VAL A 26 3.86 -7.26 -1.36
N ILE A 27 4.10 -5.94 -1.25
CA ILE A 27 5.31 -5.30 -1.76
C ILE A 27 6.55 -5.64 -0.90
N ALA A 28 6.38 -5.90 0.40
CA ALA A 28 7.50 -6.24 1.28
C ALA A 28 8.30 -7.46 0.80
N GLY A 29 7.64 -8.50 0.26
CA GLY A 29 8.30 -9.70 -0.27
C GLY A 29 9.23 -9.41 -1.46
N PRO A 30 8.71 -8.87 -2.58
CA PRO A 30 9.52 -8.49 -3.73
C PRO A 30 10.59 -7.46 -3.40
N VAL A 31 10.33 -6.52 -2.48
CA VAL A 31 11.34 -5.53 -2.06
C VAL A 31 12.57 -6.22 -1.49
N VAL A 32 12.41 -7.24 -0.64
CA VAL A 32 13.56 -7.98 -0.09
C VAL A 32 14.37 -8.64 -1.20
N ILE A 33 13.70 -9.31 -2.15
CA ILE A 33 14.38 -9.98 -3.28
C ILE A 33 15.12 -8.97 -4.16
N VAL A 34 14.47 -7.86 -4.52
CA VAL A 34 15.10 -6.79 -5.33
C VAL A 34 16.32 -6.22 -4.61
N LEU A 35 16.23 -5.97 -3.30
CA LEU A 35 17.35 -5.45 -2.53
C LEU A 35 18.51 -6.44 -2.44
N LEU A 36 18.24 -7.73 -2.25
CA LEU A 36 19.28 -8.78 -2.22
C LEU A 36 19.95 -8.92 -3.60
N ALA A 37 19.16 -8.93 -4.68
CA ALA A 37 19.65 -9.03 -6.05
C ALA A 37 20.56 -7.85 -6.41
N LEU A 38 20.17 -6.62 -6.07
CA LEU A 38 20.98 -5.42 -6.34
C LEU A 38 22.26 -5.35 -5.50
N ARG A 39 22.27 -5.96 -4.32
CA ARG A 39 23.42 -5.98 -3.42
C ARG A 39 24.36 -7.17 -3.65
N GLY A 40 24.03 -8.07 -4.58
CA GLY A 40 24.79 -9.30 -4.81
C GLY A 40 24.81 -10.22 -3.59
N GLY A 41 23.75 -10.20 -2.78
CA GLY A 41 23.57 -11.09 -1.65
C GLY A 41 23.18 -12.51 -2.08
N ASP A 42 23.15 -13.43 -1.12
CA ASP A 42 22.61 -14.78 -1.35
C ASP A 42 21.09 -14.69 -1.47
N LEU A 43 20.56 -15.04 -2.65
CA LEU A 43 19.15 -14.98 -3.02
C LEU A 43 18.43 -16.30 -2.71
#